data_AF-A0AAN7PMF8-F1
#
_entry.id   AF-A0AAN7PMF8-F1
#
_cell.length_a   1.000
_cell.length_b   1.000
_cell.length_c   1.000
_cell.angle_alpha   90.00
_cell.angle_beta   90.00
_cell.angle_gamma   90.00
#
_symmetry.space_group_name_H-M   'P 1'
#
loop_
_entity.id
_entity.type
_entity.pdbx_description
1 polymer ?
#
loop_
_entity_poly.entity_id
_entity_poly.type
_entity_poly.pdbx_seq_one_letter_code
_entity_poly.pdbx_strand_id
1 'polypeptide(L)'
;MYRTEEKLFENQNNKYVAFATMEDLLEKLKILQYEADFISNLKMMPIHKYYFVTLKNPGEQFFLFTSLAAWLTQKSGKFIDTPQEYDDPNTVIATIIDVLRELNIPVDFSPNKLKQGVGEYVVYVLNNLANVALENLSFTWKSPEPPQEKEEEAEVIEDESEVTLDRVEEEMLAAYSDDSEEENIFTISNLNGANTIYKPEIQVGGNVDVESWKLELERVLPHLKVVIKNDNRDWRSHFEQMKSYRANSENSLVLSKNNLEKLHKEISVNLEKISNRERYLNKELEPALDEYRLLQDQLSKVKESYQNISGGVMERNRHLATLTDKIDGIIQQMEERGSSMTDGTPLVNIKKAIGKVKTEITEMDVRIAVLDCVLLQSKMKEKSILEHDLYKSTKVF
;
A
#
# COMPACT_ATOMS: atom_id res chain seq x y z
N MET A 1 -2.04 8.90 -35.17
CA MET A 1 -2.93 9.42 -34.10
C MET A 1 -2.51 8.72 -32.81
N TYR A 2 -1.49 9.27 -32.15
CA TYR A 2 -1.02 8.77 -30.86
C TYR A 2 -1.87 9.44 -29.78
N ARG A 3 -2.60 8.64 -29.00
CA ARG A 3 -3.32 9.15 -27.84
C ARG A 3 -2.33 9.26 -26.70
N THR A 4 -1.82 10.46 -26.48
CA THR A 4 -1.16 10.88 -25.25
C THR A 4 -2.20 10.84 -24.14
N GLU A 5 -2.07 9.89 -23.22
CA GLU A 5 -2.75 9.94 -21.93
C GLU A 5 -1.80 10.50 -20.89
N GLU A 6 -2.25 11.59 -20.29
CA GLU A 6 -1.54 12.43 -19.34
C GLU A 6 -1.30 11.72 -18.01
N LYS A 7 -0.13 12.01 -17.44
CA LYS A 7 0.30 11.68 -16.08
C LYS A 7 -0.73 12.14 -15.04
N LEU A 8 -1.52 11.24 -14.46
CA LEU A 8 -2.42 11.56 -13.33
C LEU A 8 -2.52 10.50 -12.21
N PHE A 9 -1.58 9.57 -12.04
CA PHE A 9 -1.67 8.58 -10.96
C PHE A 9 -0.34 8.20 -10.29
N GLU A 10 0.38 9.17 -9.71
CA GLU A 10 1.60 8.87 -8.92
C GLU A 10 1.39 8.81 -7.40
N ASN A 11 0.22 9.14 -6.85
CA ASN A 11 0.05 9.23 -5.38
C ASN A 11 -1.00 8.31 -4.73
N GLN A 12 -1.72 7.47 -5.50
CA GLN A 12 -2.70 6.51 -4.92
C GLN A 12 -2.35 5.03 -5.12
N ASN A 13 -1.46 4.69 -6.08
CA ASN A 13 -1.09 3.29 -6.33
C ASN A 13 -0.24 2.65 -5.20
N ASN A 14 0.53 3.42 -4.43
CA ASN A 14 1.41 2.86 -3.40
C ASN A 14 0.68 2.25 -2.19
N LYS A 15 -0.58 2.61 -1.93
CA LYS A 15 -1.30 2.06 -0.76
C LYS A 15 -1.61 0.57 -0.91
N TYR A 16 -1.83 0.09 -2.12
CA TYR A 16 -2.21 -1.30 -2.39
C TYR A 16 -1.03 -2.24 -2.62
N VAL A 17 0.14 -1.69 -2.99
CA VAL A 17 1.38 -2.46 -3.14
C VAL A 17 1.75 -3.14 -1.84
N ALA A 18 1.64 -2.45 -0.70
CA ALA A 18 1.93 -3.01 0.62
C ALA A 18 1.04 -4.22 0.99
N PHE A 19 -0.21 -4.25 0.50
CA PHE A 19 -1.11 -5.37 0.71
C PHE A 19 -0.73 -6.58 -0.17
N ALA A 20 -0.40 -6.35 -1.44
CA ALA A 20 0.05 -7.41 -2.34
C ALA A 20 1.38 -8.03 -1.86
N THR A 21 2.33 -7.21 -1.41
CA THR A 21 3.60 -7.70 -0.85
C THR A 21 3.43 -8.47 0.46
N MET A 22 2.37 -8.18 1.22
CA MET A 22 2.03 -8.92 2.44
C MET A 22 1.44 -10.30 2.13
N GLU A 23 0.63 -10.41 1.07
CA GLU A 23 0.11 -11.69 0.58
C GLU A 23 1.26 -12.58 0.06
N ASP A 24 2.17 -12.03 -0.75
CA ASP A 24 3.40 -12.70 -1.20
C ASP A 24 4.26 -13.18 -0.02
N LEU A 25 4.45 -12.31 0.99
CA LEU A 25 5.14 -12.68 2.22
C LEU A 25 4.46 -13.83 2.97
N LEU A 26 3.13 -13.84 3.08
CA LEU A 26 2.43 -14.92 3.77
C LEU A 26 2.56 -16.25 3.03
N GLU A 27 2.53 -16.24 1.71
CA GLU A 27 2.77 -17.43 0.89
C GLU A 27 4.19 -17.96 1.11
N LYS A 28 5.20 -17.08 1.12
CA LYS A 28 6.58 -17.44 1.44
C LYS A 28 6.74 -17.99 2.86
N LEU A 29 6.06 -17.40 3.84
CA LEU A 29 6.08 -17.91 5.22
C LEU A 29 5.43 -19.30 5.33
N LYS A 30 4.34 -19.57 4.59
CA LYS A 30 3.75 -20.90 4.52
C LYS A 30 4.71 -21.93 3.92
N ILE A 31 5.43 -21.54 2.85
CA ILE A 31 6.46 -22.39 2.23
C ILE A 31 7.58 -22.71 3.24
N LEU A 32 7.99 -21.73 4.04
CA LEU A 32 8.98 -21.88 5.11
C LEU A 32 8.47 -22.63 6.36
N GLN A 33 7.24 -23.19 6.31
CA GLN A 33 6.60 -23.92 7.41
C GLN A 33 6.53 -23.11 8.72
N TYR A 34 6.21 -21.82 8.59
CA TYR A 34 6.00 -20.89 9.71
C TYR A 34 5.01 -21.41 10.77
N GLU A 35 3.97 -22.13 10.36
CA GLU A 35 2.95 -22.66 11.28
C GLU A 35 3.46 -23.79 12.18
N ALA A 36 4.40 -24.61 11.70
CA ALA A 36 4.96 -25.71 12.48
C ALA A 36 6.04 -25.20 13.44
N ASP A 37 6.95 -24.35 12.96
CA ASP A 37 8.17 -23.98 13.67
C ASP A 37 8.03 -22.71 14.52
N PHE A 38 7.29 -21.71 14.06
CA PHE A 38 7.20 -20.41 14.74
C PHE A 38 5.95 -20.30 15.60
N ILE A 39 4.80 -20.70 15.07
CA ILE A 39 3.51 -20.65 15.80
C ILE A 39 3.51 -21.62 16.99
N SER A 40 4.04 -22.83 16.84
CA SER A 40 4.10 -23.81 17.94
C SER A 40 5.04 -23.39 19.07
N ASN A 41 6.16 -22.75 18.73
CA ASN A 41 7.16 -22.29 19.71
C ASN A 41 6.69 -21.05 20.48
N LEU A 42 5.95 -20.14 19.85
CA LEU A 42 5.48 -18.90 20.47
C LEU A 42 4.01 -18.94 20.95
N LYS A 43 3.27 -20.03 20.69
CA LYS A 43 1.84 -20.20 21.02
C LYS A 43 0.95 -19.03 20.56
N MET A 44 1.19 -18.52 19.37
CA MET A 44 0.49 -17.34 18.83
C MET A 44 -0.63 -17.72 17.85
N MET A 45 -1.51 -16.78 17.53
CA MET A 45 -2.52 -16.96 16.49
C MET A 45 -1.90 -16.79 15.09
N PRO A 46 -2.41 -17.47 14.04
CA PRO A 46 -1.93 -17.29 12.68
C PRO A 46 -1.97 -15.82 12.22
N ILE A 47 -0.92 -15.39 11.53
CA ILE A 47 -0.80 -14.01 11.03
C ILE A 47 -1.86 -13.78 9.94
N HIS A 48 -2.76 -12.82 10.17
CA HIS A 48 -3.75 -12.43 9.18
C HIS A 48 -3.12 -11.59 8.05
N LYS A 49 -3.66 -11.69 6.82
CA LYS A 49 -3.25 -10.94 5.61
C LYS A 49 -3.14 -9.41 5.71
N TYR A 50 -3.63 -8.82 6.80
CA TYR A 50 -3.61 -7.38 7.03
C TYR A 50 -2.86 -6.98 8.31
N TYR A 51 -2.20 -7.93 8.98
CA TYR A 51 -1.68 -7.74 10.33
C TYR A 51 -0.54 -6.71 10.41
N PHE A 52 0.38 -6.68 9.45
CA PHE A 52 1.48 -5.70 9.42
C PHE A 52 1.18 -4.42 8.61
N VAL A 53 0.02 -4.36 7.95
CA VAL A 53 -0.39 -3.20 7.13
C VAL A 53 -1.37 -2.30 7.90
N THR A 54 -2.23 -2.90 8.73
CA THR A 54 -3.20 -2.17 9.54
C THR A 54 -2.68 -2.01 10.97
N LEU A 55 -2.66 -0.77 11.48
CA LEU A 55 -2.32 -0.48 12.86
C LEU A 55 -3.37 -1.08 13.80
N LYS A 56 -2.98 -2.01 14.67
CA LYS A 56 -3.83 -2.56 15.73
C LYS A 56 -3.22 -2.26 17.09
N ASN A 57 -2.06 -2.84 17.34
CA ASN A 57 -1.32 -2.69 18.59
C ASN A 57 0.17 -2.54 18.27
N PRO A 58 0.74 -1.33 18.33
CA PRO A 58 2.10 -1.07 17.86
C PRO A 58 3.17 -1.82 18.67
N GLY A 59 2.93 -2.09 19.97
CA GLY A 59 3.89 -2.81 20.80
C GLY A 59 3.97 -4.30 20.46
N GLU A 60 2.81 -4.94 20.33
CA GLU A 60 2.70 -6.36 19.94
C GLU A 60 3.15 -6.57 18.48
N GLN A 61 2.78 -5.65 17.58
CA GLN A 61 3.20 -5.70 16.18
C GLN A 61 4.71 -5.52 16.02
N PHE A 62 5.33 -4.66 16.84
CA PHE A 62 6.77 -4.49 16.87
C PHE A 62 7.48 -5.75 17.41
N PHE A 63 6.96 -6.34 18.49
CA PHE A 63 7.49 -7.60 19.02
C PHE A 63 7.37 -8.75 18.00
N LEU A 64 6.23 -8.86 17.31
CA LEU A 64 6.01 -9.87 16.28
C LEU A 64 6.91 -9.66 15.06
N PHE A 65 7.06 -8.42 14.59
CA PHE A 65 7.99 -8.09 13.51
C PHE A 65 9.41 -8.51 13.86
N THR A 66 9.83 -8.17 15.08
CA THR A 66 11.19 -8.38 15.56
C THR A 66 11.51 -9.87 15.74
N SER A 67 10.60 -10.63 16.35
CA SER A 67 10.72 -12.08 16.51
C SER A 67 10.68 -12.81 15.16
N LEU A 68 9.82 -12.38 14.24
CA LEU A 68 9.75 -12.94 12.88
C LEU A 68 11.03 -12.64 12.08
N ALA A 69 11.57 -11.43 12.18
CA ALA A 69 12.83 -11.05 11.54
C ALA A 69 14.00 -11.88 12.08
N ALA A 70 14.07 -12.08 13.40
CA ALA A 70 15.09 -12.93 14.02
C ALA A 70 14.98 -14.39 13.54
N TRP A 71 13.76 -14.94 13.46
CA TRP A 71 13.53 -16.30 12.97
C TRP A 71 13.92 -16.47 11.50
N LEU A 72 13.53 -15.53 10.62
CA LEU A 72 13.91 -15.55 9.21
C LEU A 72 15.42 -15.44 9.02
N THR A 73 16.08 -14.66 9.88
CA THR A 73 17.53 -14.53 9.86
C THR A 73 18.22 -15.83 10.29
N GLN A 74 17.70 -16.51 11.32
CA GLN A 74 18.17 -17.81 11.76
C GLN A 74 18.05 -18.86 10.64
N LYS A 75 16.93 -18.86 9.92
CA LYS A 75 16.72 -19.71 8.74
C LYS A 75 17.63 -19.35 7.57
N SER A 76 18.10 -18.10 7.50
CA SER A 76 19.08 -17.62 6.51
C SER A 76 20.54 -17.90 6.91
N GLY A 77 20.79 -18.65 7.98
CA GLY A 77 22.14 -19.09 8.39
C GLY A 77 22.91 -18.09 9.26
N LYS A 78 22.26 -17.03 9.77
CA LYS A 78 22.86 -16.08 10.72
C LYS A 78 22.08 -16.08 12.04
N PHE A 79 22.79 -16.13 13.16
CA PHE A 79 22.16 -16.11 14.47
C PHE A 79 21.95 -14.67 14.96
N ILE A 80 20.69 -14.29 15.12
CA ILE A 80 20.28 -13.15 15.95
C ILE A 80 19.59 -13.74 17.18
N ASP A 81 19.94 -13.27 18.38
CA ASP A 81 19.22 -13.64 19.61
C ASP A 81 17.77 -13.14 19.53
N THR A 82 16.81 -13.97 19.93
CA THR A 82 15.39 -13.57 19.95
C THR A 82 15.23 -12.36 20.86
N PRO A 83 14.86 -11.17 20.33
CA PRO A 83 14.83 -9.97 21.15
C PRO A 83 13.72 -10.05 22.20
N GLN A 84 14.04 -9.72 23.45
CA GLN A 84 13.10 -9.77 24.56
C GLN A 84 12.24 -8.50 24.59
N GLU A 85 11.05 -8.56 25.22
CA GLU A 85 10.12 -7.43 25.35
C GLU A 85 10.71 -6.18 26.03
N TYR A 86 11.89 -6.31 26.66
CA TYR A 86 12.62 -5.25 27.36
C TYR A 86 13.82 -4.68 26.60
N ASP A 87 14.13 -5.19 25.42
CA ASP A 87 15.24 -4.67 24.60
C ASP A 87 14.88 -3.30 24.00
N ASP A 88 15.85 -2.38 23.94
CA ASP A 88 15.63 -1.06 23.34
C ASP A 88 15.27 -1.22 21.85
N PRO A 89 14.06 -0.78 21.42
CA PRO A 89 13.61 -0.89 20.03
C PRO A 89 14.60 -0.37 19.01
N ASN A 90 15.37 0.68 19.35
CA ASN A 90 16.34 1.27 18.43
C ASN A 90 17.56 0.36 18.22
N THR A 91 18.01 -0.30 19.29
CA THR A 91 19.15 -1.23 19.24
C THR A 91 18.80 -2.46 18.41
N VAL A 92 17.60 -3.01 18.61
CA VAL A 92 17.15 -4.19 17.84
C VAL A 92 16.94 -3.87 16.37
N ILE A 93 16.35 -2.70 16.05
CA ILE A 93 16.23 -2.23 14.66
C ILE A 93 17.61 -2.05 14.03
N ALA A 94 18.60 -1.50 14.77
CA ALA A 94 19.96 -1.35 14.27
C ALA A 94 20.59 -2.71 13.94
N THR A 95 20.46 -3.70 14.82
CA THR A 95 20.94 -5.07 14.58
C THR A 95 20.29 -5.69 13.35
N ILE A 96 18.97 -5.53 13.17
CA ILE A 96 18.25 -6.03 11.97
C ILE A 96 18.77 -5.34 10.70
N ILE A 97 18.99 -4.02 10.74
CA ILE A 97 19.51 -3.25 9.60
C ILE A 97 20.94 -3.67 9.25
N ASP A 98 21.79 -3.91 10.25
CA ASP A 98 23.16 -4.35 10.02
C ASP A 98 23.18 -5.74 9.36
N VAL A 99 22.30 -6.65 9.80
CA VAL A 99 22.16 -7.95 9.13
C VAL A 99 21.62 -7.83 7.71
N LEU A 100 20.68 -6.92 7.43
CA LEU A 100 20.21 -6.65 6.06
C LEU A 100 21.34 -6.14 5.16
N ARG A 101 22.24 -5.29 5.68
CA ARG A 101 23.41 -4.81 4.94
C ARG A 101 24.38 -5.94 4.64
N GLU A 102 24.62 -6.83 5.61
CA GLU A 102 25.48 -7.99 5.38
C GLU A 102 24.88 -9.00 4.38
N LEU A 103 23.56 -8.98 4.16
CA LEU A 103 22.85 -9.77 3.15
C LEU A 103 22.71 -9.03 1.79
N ASN A 104 23.40 -7.90 1.60
CA ASN A 104 23.40 -7.07 0.39
C ASN A 104 22.02 -6.51 -0.03
N ILE A 105 21.09 -6.33 0.91
CA ILE A 105 19.78 -5.72 0.64
C ILE A 105 19.88 -4.19 0.79
N PRO A 106 19.44 -3.37 -0.19
CA PRO A 106 19.48 -1.92 -0.08
C PRO A 106 18.45 -1.41 0.93
N VAL A 107 18.94 -0.76 2.00
CA VAL A 107 18.11 -0.14 3.04
C VAL A 107 18.08 1.38 2.83
N ASP A 108 17.12 1.90 2.07
CA ASP A 108 16.92 3.34 1.83
C ASP A 108 15.71 3.91 2.61
N PHE A 109 15.71 3.72 3.94
CA PHE A 109 14.68 4.30 4.80
C PHE A 109 15.19 4.57 6.23
N SER A 110 14.58 5.54 6.89
CA SER A 110 14.94 5.94 8.26
C SER A 110 14.51 4.87 9.30
N PRO A 111 15.37 4.49 10.27
CA PRO A 111 15.05 3.51 11.33
C PRO A 111 13.78 3.83 12.12
N ASN A 112 13.43 5.11 12.24
CA ASN A 112 12.21 5.57 12.93
C ASN A 112 10.93 5.00 12.32
N LYS A 113 10.94 4.63 11.04
CA LYS A 113 9.77 4.07 10.34
C LYS A 113 9.51 2.60 10.70
N LEU A 114 10.52 1.88 11.19
CA LEU A 114 10.36 0.48 11.65
C LEU A 114 9.86 0.38 13.10
N LYS A 115 10.01 1.46 13.89
CA LYS A 115 9.63 1.49 15.30
C LYS A 115 8.13 1.30 15.55
N GLN A 116 7.29 1.62 14.56
CA GLN A 116 5.84 1.46 14.67
C GLN A 116 5.38 0.01 14.46
N GLY A 117 6.26 -0.90 14.00
CA GLY A 117 5.93 -2.30 13.74
C GLY A 117 4.91 -2.51 12.61
N VAL A 118 4.53 -1.45 11.90
CA VAL A 118 3.48 -1.44 10.87
C VAL A 118 3.92 -0.56 9.71
N GLY A 119 3.69 -1.04 8.49
CA GLY A 119 3.87 -0.26 7.27
C GLY A 119 4.65 -0.99 6.17
N GLU A 120 4.73 -0.32 5.03
CA GLU A 120 5.36 -0.83 3.80
C GLU A 120 6.82 -1.25 4.00
N TYR A 121 7.58 -0.47 4.77
CA TYR A 121 8.99 -0.75 5.05
C TYR A 121 9.20 -2.00 5.91
N VAL A 122 8.26 -2.29 6.83
CA VAL A 122 8.29 -3.48 7.68
C VAL A 122 8.05 -4.74 6.83
N VAL A 123 7.03 -4.68 5.95
CA VAL A 123 6.72 -5.77 5.01
C VAL A 123 7.86 -5.98 4.00
N TYR A 124 8.47 -4.90 3.49
CA TYR A 124 9.61 -4.97 2.58
C TYR A 124 10.82 -5.69 3.20
N VAL A 125 11.16 -5.34 4.45
CA VAL A 125 12.25 -5.99 5.19
C VAL A 125 11.98 -7.49 5.35
N LEU A 126 10.80 -7.85 5.83
CA LEU A 126 10.45 -9.24 6.04
C LEU A 126 10.38 -10.03 4.73
N ASN A 127 9.90 -9.44 3.64
CA ASN A 127 9.79 -10.12 2.34
C ASN A 127 11.17 -10.44 1.77
N ASN A 128 12.13 -9.51 1.90
CA ASN A 128 13.49 -9.75 1.46
C ASN A 128 14.23 -10.76 2.34
N LEU A 129 14.02 -10.72 3.66
CA LEU A 129 14.54 -11.75 4.56
C LEU A 129 13.96 -13.13 4.24
N ALA A 130 12.67 -13.20 3.89
CA ALA A 130 12.04 -14.44 3.45
C ALA A 130 12.61 -14.94 2.10
N ASN A 131 12.90 -14.05 1.15
CA ASN A 131 13.56 -14.42 -0.11
C ASN A 131 14.95 -15.01 0.14
N VAL A 132 15.77 -14.36 0.98
CA VAL A 132 17.11 -14.87 1.34
C VAL A 132 17.03 -16.20 2.09
N ALA A 133 16.02 -16.37 2.96
CA ALA A 133 15.77 -17.64 3.63
C ALA A 133 15.41 -18.75 2.62
N LEU A 134 14.58 -18.43 1.61
CA LEU A 134 14.19 -19.37 0.55
C LEU A 134 15.36 -19.71 -0.40
N GLU A 135 16.23 -18.76 -0.70
CA GLU A 135 17.45 -18.98 -1.49
C GLU A 135 18.40 -19.97 -0.78
N ASN A 136 18.57 -19.81 0.53
CA ASN A 136 19.40 -20.73 1.33
C ASN A 136 18.78 -22.12 1.50
N LEU A 137 17.45 -22.21 1.48
CA LEU A 137 16.72 -23.48 1.44
C LEU A 137 16.68 -24.10 0.03
N SER A 138 17.20 -23.41 -1.00
CA SER A 138 17.20 -23.84 -2.40
C SER A 138 15.81 -24.32 -2.89
N PHE A 139 14.76 -23.59 -2.51
CA PHE A 139 13.40 -23.97 -2.89
C PHE A 139 13.17 -23.74 -4.38
N THR A 140 12.90 -24.81 -5.12
CA THR A 140 12.45 -24.75 -6.52
C THR A 140 10.93 -24.80 -6.58
N TRP A 141 10.31 -23.79 -7.19
CA TRP A 141 8.88 -23.81 -7.52
C TRP A 141 8.56 -25.05 -8.35
N LYS A 142 7.78 -25.98 -7.78
CA LYS A 142 7.25 -27.11 -8.54
C LYS A 142 6.19 -26.59 -9.51
N SER A 143 6.19 -27.11 -10.74
CA SER A 143 5.13 -26.81 -11.70
C SER A 143 3.78 -27.18 -11.07
N PRO A 144 2.70 -26.39 -11.26
CA PRO A 144 1.42 -26.68 -10.66
C PRO A 144 0.94 -28.06 -11.10
N GLU A 145 0.94 -29.03 -10.20
CA GLU A 145 0.19 -30.26 -10.40
C GLU A 145 -1.30 -29.88 -10.27
N PRO A 146 -2.13 -30.06 -11.32
CA PRO A 146 -3.56 -29.90 -11.17
C PRO A 146 -4.01 -30.76 -9.99
N PRO A 147 -4.88 -30.25 -9.11
CA PRO A 147 -5.23 -30.95 -7.89
C PRO A 147 -5.74 -32.34 -8.25
N GLN A 148 -5.03 -33.38 -7.80
CA GLN A 148 -5.61 -34.71 -7.72
C GLN A 148 -6.83 -34.58 -6.82
N GLU A 149 -8.00 -34.84 -7.39
CA GLU A 149 -9.25 -34.99 -6.67
C GLU A 149 -8.96 -35.90 -5.49
N LYS A 150 -9.07 -35.36 -4.28
CA LYS A 150 -9.04 -36.19 -3.08
C LYS A 150 -10.24 -37.10 -3.20
N GLU A 151 -10.00 -38.39 -3.36
CA GLU A 151 -10.98 -39.43 -3.10
C GLU A 151 -11.54 -39.15 -1.70
N GLU A 152 -12.71 -38.50 -1.66
CA GLU A 152 -13.58 -38.60 -0.50
C GLU A 152 -13.85 -40.10 -0.38
N GLU A 153 -13.64 -40.64 0.82
CA GLU A 153 -14.07 -41.98 1.21
C GLU A 153 -15.61 -42.06 1.05
N ALA A 154 -16.06 -42.23 -0.19
CA ALA A 154 -17.42 -42.54 -0.53
C ALA A 154 -17.58 -44.02 -0.21
N GLU A 155 -18.43 -44.30 0.78
CA GLU A 155 -19.02 -45.61 1.01
C GLU A 155 -19.29 -46.28 -0.34
N VAL A 156 -18.70 -47.46 -0.52
CA VAL A 156 -18.85 -48.30 -1.70
C VAL A 156 -20.34 -48.60 -1.87
N ILE A 157 -21.01 -47.79 -2.68
CA ILE A 157 -22.23 -48.20 -3.36
C ILE A 157 -21.71 -48.88 -4.62
N GLU A 158 -21.74 -50.22 -4.60
CA GLU A 158 -21.54 -51.05 -5.80
C GLU A 158 -22.59 -50.65 -6.83
N ASP A 159 -22.24 -49.69 -7.69
CA ASP A 159 -22.96 -49.42 -8.92
C ASP A 159 -22.26 -50.25 -10.01
N GLU A 160 -22.90 -51.35 -10.43
CA GLU A 160 -22.44 -52.27 -11.49
C GLU A 160 -22.37 -51.60 -12.90
N SER A 161 -22.26 -50.27 -12.96
CA SER A 161 -22.38 -49.47 -14.16
C SER A 161 -21.20 -48.51 -14.40
N GLU A 162 -20.15 -48.53 -13.57
CA GLU A 162 -18.93 -47.79 -13.86
C GLU A 162 -18.06 -48.56 -14.86
N VAL A 163 -18.12 -48.13 -16.12
CA VAL A 163 -17.20 -48.56 -17.17
C VAL A 163 -15.82 -48.02 -16.82
N THR A 164 -15.01 -48.83 -16.15
CA THR A 164 -13.63 -48.49 -15.79
C THR A 164 -12.83 -48.15 -17.05
N LEU A 165 -12.10 -47.04 -17.02
CA LEU A 165 -11.27 -46.57 -18.14
C LEU A 165 -10.26 -47.65 -18.56
N ASP A 166 -9.77 -48.44 -17.59
CA ASP A 166 -8.91 -49.61 -17.81
C ASP A 166 -9.57 -50.67 -18.69
N ARG A 167 -10.89 -50.89 -18.58
CA ARG A 167 -11.62 -51.87 -19.40
C ARG A 167 -11.86 -51.35 -20.82
N VAL A 168 -12.00 -50.03 -21.00
CA VAL A 168 -12.07 -49.41 -22.34
C VAL A 168 -10.69 -49.39 -23.01
N GLU A 169 -9.62 -49.14 -22.26
CA GLU A 169 -8.25 -49.25 -22.77
C GLU A 169 -7.89 -50.70 -23.09
N GLU A 170 -8.30 -51.68 -22.26
CA GLU A 170 -8.09 -53.10 -22.51
C GLU A 170 -8.89 -53.62 -23.71
N GLU A 171 -10.11 -53.13 -23.93
CA GLU A 171 -10.93 -53.48 -25.11
C GLU A 171 -10.43 -52.79 -26.40
N MET A 172 -9.89 -51.57 -26.26
CA MET A 172 -9.21 -50.86 -27.35
C MET A 172 -7.87 -51.53 -27.70
N LEU A 173 -7.07 -51.93 -26.70
CA LEU A 173 -5.85 -52.72 -26.87
C LEU A 173 -6.15 -54.09 -27.48
N ALA A 174 -7.22 -54.78 -27.07
CA ALA A 174 -7.63 -56.03 -27.69
C ALA A 174 -8.06 -55.85 -29.16
N ALA A 175 -8.65 -54.71 -29.52
CA ALA A 175 -8.99 -54.38 -30.90
C ALA A 175 -7.78 -54.01 -31.78
N TYR A 176 -6.65 -53.62 -31.17
CA TYR A 176 -5.40 -53.30 -31.89
C TYR A 176 -4.30 -54.37 -31.73
N SER A 177 -4.43 -55.31 -30.79
CA SER A 177 -3.41 -56.31 -30.44
C SER A 177 -3.59 -57.65 -31.18
N ASP A 178 -4.63 -57.82 -31.98
CA ASP A 178 -4.81 -59.02 -32.82
C ASP A 178 -4.25 -58.82 -34.25
N ASP A 179 -3.18 -58.03 -34.38
CA ASP A 179 -2.41 -57.85 -35.63
C ASP A 179 -1.09 -58.64 -35.62
N SER A 180 -1.13 -59.83 -35.02
CA SER A 180 -0.07 -60.82 -35.08
C SER A 180 -0.67 -62.13 -35.59
N GLU A 181 -0.65 -62.26 -36.92
CA GLU A 181 -1.04 -63.43 -37.74
C GLU A 181 -2.46 -63.40 -38.31
N GLU A 182 -2.72 -62.51 -39.27
CA GLU A 182 -3.40 -62.92 -40.51
C GLU A 182 -3.04 -61.98 -41.69
N GLU A 183 -2.03 -62.41 -42.45
CA GLU A 183 -1.70 -61.92 -43.79
C GLU A 183 -2.92 -62.06 -44.73
N ASN A 184 -3.83 -61.07 -44.77
CA ASN A 184 -4.67 -60.83 -45.96
C ASN A 184 -5.42 -59.49 -46.02
N ILE A 185 -4.80 -58.40 -45.55
CA ILE A 185 -5.22 -57.05 -45.95
C ILE A 185 -4.37 -56.59 -47.15
N PHE A 186 -4.55 -57.29 -48.28
CA PHE A 186 -4.13 -56.89 -49.63
C PHE A 186 -5.40 -56.95 -50.50
N THR A 187 -5.89 -55.95 -51.23
CA THR A 187 -5.44 -54.61 -51.59
C THR A 187 -6.63 -53.92 -52.28
N ILE A 188 -7.18 -52.83 -51.72
CA ILE A 188 -8.13 -51.95 -52.46
C ILE A 188 -7.38 -51.06 -53.50
N SER A 189 -6.07 -51.23 -53.66
CA SER A 189 -5.26 -50.55 -54.69
C SER A 189 -5.02 -51.35 -55.97
N ASN A 190 -5.63 -52.54 -56.15
CA ASN A 190 -5.42 -53.35 -57.38
C ASN A 190 -6.49 -53.18 -58.47
N LEU A 191 -7.15 -52.02 -58.58
CA LEU A 191 -8.11 -51.75 -59.67
C LEU A 191 -7.45 -51.39 -61.02
N ASN A 192 -6.11 -51.40 -61.15
CA ASN A 192 -5.43 -50.96 -62.37
C ASN A 192 -4.29 -51.88 -62.87
N GLY A 193 -4.23 -53.14 -62.46
CA GLY A 193 -3.15 -54.02 -62.91
C GLY A 193 -3.56 -55.49 -62.96
N ALA A 194 -3.41 -56.08 -64.15
CA ALA A 194 -3.50 -57.51 -64.45
C ALA A 194 -4.93 -58.11 -64.49
N ASN A 195 -5.46 -58.12 -65.71
CA ASN A 195 -6.28 -59.21 -66.24
C ASN A 195 -5.66 -60.58 -65.90
N THR A 196 -6.09 -61.20 -64.81
CA THR A 196 -6.19 -62.66 -64.71
C THR A 196 -7.45 -62.98 -63.93
N ILE A 197 -8.58 -62.74 -64.57
CA ILE A 197 -9.82 -63.43 -64.22
C ILE A 197 -9.53 -64.92 -64.46
N TYR A 198 -9.16 -65.65 -63.40
CA TYR A 198 -9.39 -67.09 -63.36
C TYR A 198 -10.91 -67.28 -63.35
N LYS A 199 -11.51 -67.16 -64.54
CA LYS A 199 -12.78 -67.78 -64.84
C LYS A 199 -12.49 -69.27 -64.65
N PRO A 200 -13.11 -69.97 -63.69
CA PRO A 200 -13.17 -71.40 -63.84
C PRO A 200 -13.95 -71.62 -65.14
N GLU A 201 -13.24 -71.99 -66.19
CA GLU A 201 -13.84 -72.46 -67.42
C GLU A 201 -14.58 -73.73 -67.01
N ILE A 202 -15.88 -73.59 -66.72
CA ILE A 202 -16.77 -74.72 -66.55
C ILE A 202 -16.85 -75.34 -67.95
N GLN A 203 -15.92 -76.24 -68.24
CA GLN A 203 -16.08 -77.18 -69.34
C GLN A 203 -17.29 -78.03 -68.98
N VAL A 204 -18.45 -77.65 -69.49
CA VAL A 204 -19.63 -78.53 -69.52
C VAL A 204 -19.32 -79.61 -70.57
N GLY A 205 -18.40 -80.50 -70.21
CA GLY A 205 -18.13 -81.74 -70.92
C GLY A 205 -19.16 -82.77 -70.49
N GLY A 206 -19.97 -83.24 -71.44
CA GLY A 206 -21.02 -84.21 -71.23
C GLY A 206 -20.49 -85.55 -70.74
N ASN A 207 -20.43 -85.73 -69.43
CA ASN A 207 -20.86 -86.91 -68.69
C ASN A 207 -20.84 -86.55 -67.20
N VAL A 208 -21.90 -85.90 -66.76
CA VAL A 208 -22.04 -85.50 -65.35
C VAL A 208 -22.51 -86.71 -64.57
N ASP A 209 -21.59 -87.29 -63.80
CA ASP A 209 -21.85 -88.42 -62.92
C ASP A 209 -22.60 -87.96 -61.64
N VAL A 210 -23.59 -88.75 -61.20
CA VAL A 210 -24.45 -88.40 -60.06
C VAL A 210 -23.64 -88.28 -58.77
N GLU A 211 -22.59 -89.10 -58.61
CA GLU A 211 -21.70 -89.04 -57.45
C GLU A 211 -20.83 -87.77 -57.48
N SER A 212 -20.36 -87.33 -58.64
CA SER A 212 -19.63 -86.06 -58.77
C SER A 212 -20.48 -84.85 -58.38
N TRP A 213 -21.78 -84.84 -58.71
CA TRP A 213 -22.71 -83.79 -58.29
C TRP A 213 -23.01 -83.82 -56.81
N LYS A 214 -23.11 -85.01 -56.22
CA LYS A 214 -23.34 -85.16 -54.78
C LYS A 214 -22.15 -84.66 -53.98
N LEU A 215 -20.93 -84.95 -54.44
CA LEU A 215 -19.70 -84.43 -53.82
C LEU A 215 -19.58 -82.90 -53.96
N GLU A 216 -20.00 -82.35 -55.09
CA GLU A 216 -20.09 -80.90 -55.28
C GLU A 216 -21.13 -80.24 -54.37
N LEU A 217 -22.30 -80.86 -54.22
CA LEU A 217 -23.31 -80.44 -53.28
C LEU A 217 -22.79 -80.49 -51.84
N GLU A 218 -22.16 -81.60 -51.43
CA GLU A 218 -21.57 -81.75 -50.09
C GLU A 218 -20.43 -80.75 -49.84
N ARG A 219 -19.69 -80.33 -50.88
CA ARG A 219 -18.67 -79.28 -50.79
C ARG A 219 -19.26 -77.87 -50.63
N VAL A 220 -20.36 -77.57 -51.31
CA VAL A 220 -20.99 -76.23 -51.32
C VAL A 220 -21.99 -76.04 -50.18
N LEU A 221 -22.54 -77.13 -49.63
CA LEU A 221 -23.51 -77.10 -48.52
C LEU A 221 -23.03 -76.36 -47.26
N PRO A 222 -21.75 -76.49 -46.83
CA PRO A 222 -21.21 -75.71 -45.72
C PRO A 222 -21.10 -74.21 -46.04
N HIS A 223 -20.87 -73.87 -47.31
CA HIS A 223 -20.74 -72.48 -47.79
C HIS A 223 -22.10 -71.77 -47.96
N LEU A 224 -23.18 -72.54 -48.13
CA LEU A 224 -24.56 -72.04 -48.17
C LEU A 224 -25.22 -71.97 -46.79
N LYS A 225 -24.59 -72.57 -45.77
CA LYS A 225 -25.02 -72.42 -44.39
C LYS A 225 -24.62 -71.03 -43.92
N VAL A 226 -25.46 -70.04 -44.26
CA VAL A 226 -25.38 -68.67 -43.76
C VAL A 226 -25.63 -68.73 -42.25
N VAL A 227 -24.56 -68.89 -41.49
CA VAL A 227 -24.57 -68.68 -40.05
C VAL A 227 -24.62 -67.18 -39.88
N ILE A 228 -25.80 -66.63 -39.62
CA ILE A 228 -25.94 -65.26 -39.12
C ILE A 228 -25.30 -65.28 -37.72
N LYS A 229 -23.98 -65.08 -37.67
CA LYS A 229 -23.30 -64.77 -36.43
C LYS A 229 -23.77 -63.37 -36.06
N ASN A 230 -24.36 -63.24 -34.87
CA ASN A 230 -24.74 -61.96 -34.30
C ASN A 230 -23.41 -61.24 -33.97
N ASP A 231 -22.84 -60.57 -34.96
CA ASP A 231 -21.54 -59.92 -34.84
C ASP A 231 -21.76 -58.63 -34.05
N ASN A 232 -20.95 -58.37 -33.02
CA ASN A 232 -20.98 -57.11 -32.28
C ASN A 232 -20.62 -55.90 -33.17
N ARG A 233 -20.19 -56.13 -34.42
CA ARG A 233 -20.07 -55.14 -35.50
C ARG A 233 -21.38 -54.83 -36.23
N ASP A 234 -22.51 -55.36 -35.77
CA ASP A 234 -23.82 -54.94 -36.27
C ASP A 234 -24.07 -53.49 -35.87
N TRP A 235 -24.05 -52.59 -36.84
CA TRP A 235 -24.40 -51.17 -36.66
C TRP A 235 -25.75 -50.95 -35.95
N ARG A 236 -26.62 -51.98 -35.93
CA ARG A 236 -27.87 -52.01 -35.18
C ARG A 236 -27.67 -52.01 -33.67
N SER A 237 -26.70 -52.74 -33.14
CA SER A 237 -26.37 -52.73 -31.70
C SER A 237 -25.80 -51.36 -31.30
N HIS A 238 -24.89 -50.81 -32.11
CA HIS A 238 -24.36 -49.45 -31.93
C HIS A 238 -25.45 -48.37 -32.03
N PHE A 239 -26.42 -48.52 -32.94
CA PHE A 239 -27.55 -47.59 -33.05
C PHE A 239 -28.48 -47.65 -31.83
N GLU A 240 -28.70 -48.84 -31.28
CA GLU A 240 -29.50 -49.00 -30.07
C GLU A 240 -28.74 -48.48 -28.83
N GLN A 241 -27.42 -48.69 -28.74
CA GLN A 241 -26.55 -48.06 -27.75
C GLN A 241 -26.56 -46.53 -27.86
N MET A 242 -26.54 -45.97 -29.07
CA MET A 242 -26.61 -44.52 -29.28
C MET A 242 -27.97 -43.95 -28.80
N LYS A 243 -29.07 -44.68 -28.98
CA LYS A 243 -30.36 -44.29 -28.40
C LYS A 243 -30.37 -44.36 -26.88
N SER A 244 -29.78 -45.41 -26.27
CA SER A 244 -29.70 -45.50 -24.81
C SER A 244 -28.82 -44.38 -24.24
N TYR A 245 -27.68 -44.07 -24.86
CA TYR A 245 -26.85 -42.93 -24.45
C TYR A 245 -27.58 -41.61 -24.61
N ARG A 246 -28.35 -41.42 -25.69
CA ARG A 246 -29.16 -40.22 -25.86
C ARG A 246 -30.24 -40.10 -24.78
N ALA A 247 -30.92 -41.19 -24.46
CA ALA A 247 -31.92 -41.21 -23.39
C ALA A 247 -31.29 -40.91 -22.02
N ASN A 248 -30.14 -41.52 -21.73
CA ASN A 248 -29.38 -41.24 -20.51
C ASN A 248 -28.90 -39.80 -20.45
N SER A 249 -28.37 -39.27 -21.56
CA SER A 249 -27.94 -37.87 -21.65
C SER A 249 -29.10 -36.89 -21.45
N GLU A 250 -30.28 -37.17 -22.01
CA GLU A 250 -31.47 -36.35 -21.81
C GLU A 250 -31.94 -36.41 -20.35
N ASN A 251 -31.94 -37.59 -19.73
CA ASN A 251 -32.28 -37.76 -18.32
C ASN A 251 -31.31 -36.99 -17.40
N SER A 252 -29.99 -37.12 -17.62
CA SER A 252 -28.98 -36.39 -16.87
C SER A 252 -29.11 -34.88 -17.07
N LEU A 253 -29.40 -34.43 -18.29
CA LEU A 253 -29.63 -33.00 -18.58
C LEU A 253 -30.87 -32.46 -17.85
N VAL A 254 -31.96 -33.22 -17.79
CA VAL A 254 -33.16 -32.85 -17.03
C VAL A 254 -32.86 -32.77 -15.53
N LEU A 255 -32.11 -33.72 -14.97
CA LEU A 255 -31.70 -33.71 -13.56
C LEU A 255 -30.82 -32.49 -13.24
N SER A 256 -29.79 -32.22 -14.05
CA SER A 256 -28.92 -31.05 -13.87
C SER A 256 -29.70 -29.74 -14.01
N LYS A 257 -30.63 -29.64 -14.97
CA LYS A 257 -31.50 -28.48 -15.13
C LYS A 257 -32.38 -28.25 -13.91
N ASN A 258 -32.99 -29.31 -13.35
CA ASN A 258 -33.79 -29.20 -12.14
C ASN A 258 -32.96 -28.75 -10.94
N ASN A 259 -31.73 -29.25 -10.79
CA ASN A 259 -30.83 -28.82 -9.73
C ASN A 259 -30.42 -27.35 -9.90
N LEU A 260 -30.14 -26.91 -11.13
CA LEU A 260 -29.84 -25.50 -11.43
C LEU A 260 -31.04 -24.58 -11.15
N GLU A 261 -32.26 -25.02 -11.49
CA GLU A 261 -33.49 -24.26 -11.18
C GLU A 261 -33.74 -24.17 -9.68
N LYS A 262 -33.46 -25.23 -8.91
CA LYS A 262 -33.53 -25.18 -7.44
C LYS A 262 -32.52 -24.19 -6.87
N LEU A 263 -31.26 -24.27 -7.30
CA LEU A 263 -30.20 -23.36 -6.87
C LEU A 263 -30.53 -21.92 -7.23
N HIS A 264 -31.06 -21.67 -8.43
CA HIS A 264 -31.52 -20.34 -8.84
C HIS A 264 -32.64 -19.80 -7.94
N LYS A 265 -33.62 -20.64 -7.59
CA LYS A 265 -34.69 -20.27 -6.65
C LYS A 265 -34.13 -19.96 -5.25
N GLU A 266 -33.22 -20.78 -4.75
CA GLU A 266 -32.58 -20.58 -3.45
C GLU A 266 -31.76 -19.29 -3.40
N ILE A 267 -30.95 -19.03 -4.43
CA ILE A 267 -30.22 -17.75 -4.57
C ILE A 267 -31.19 -16.58 -4.62
N SER A 268 -32.27 -16.67 -5.39
CA SER A 268 -33.25 -15.58 -5.51
C SER A 268 -33.90 -15.26 -4.16
N VAL A 269 -34.33 -16.30 -3.43
CA VAL A 269 -34.89 -16.14 -2.07
C VAL A 269 -33.86 -15.56 -1.11
N ASN A 270 -32.60 -15.98 -1.20
CA ASN A 270 -31.53 -15.45 -0.35
C ASN A 270 -31.21 -13.98 -0.68
N LEU A 271 -31.20 -13.60 -1.96
CA LEU A 271 -31.05 -12.20 -2.37
C LEU A 271 -32.21 -11.33 -1.89
N GLU A 272 -33.45 -11.82 -1.95
CA GLU A 272 -34.60 -11.11 -1.38
C GLU A 272 -34.49 -10.94 0.14
N LYS A 273 -34.04 -11.99 0.85
CA LYS A 273 -33.77 -11.91 2.30
C LYS A 273 -32.68 -10.89 2.62
N ILE A 274 -31.58 -10.89 1.85
CA ILE A 274 -30.48 -9.91 2.01
C ILE A 274 -31.01 -8.49 1.76
N SER A 275 -31.75 -8.27 0.67
CA SER A 275 -32.35 -6.97 0.33
C SER A 275 -33.30 -6.48 1.43
N ASN A 276 -34.13 -7.37 1.98
CA ASN A 276 -35.01 -7.03 3.09
C ASN A 276 -34.23 -6.71 4.37
N ARG A 277 -33.16 -7.45 4.67
CA ARG A 277 -32.31 -7.20 5.83
C ARG A 277 -31.49 -5.91 5.68
N GLU A 278 -31.04 -5.57 4.48
CA GLU A 278 -30.40 -4.31 4.16
C GLU A 278 -31.37 -3.14 4.34
N ARG A 279 -32.61 -3.24 3.82
CA ARG A 279 -33.65 -2.23 4.06
C ARG A 279 -33.95 -2.04 5.55
N TYR A 280 -33.99 -3.14 6.30
CA TYR A 280 -34.21 -3.10 7.74
C TYR A 280 -33.04 -2.41 8.46
N LEU A 281 -31.79 -2.80 8.14
CA LEU A 281 -30.58 -2.19 8.69
C LEU A 281 -30.53 -0.70 8.38
N ASN A 282 -30.82 -0.30 7.13
CA ASN A 282 -30.86 1.10 6.74
C ASN A 282 -31.92 1.87 7.53
N LYS A 283 -33.10 1.28 7.75
CA LYS A 283 -34.15 1.89 8.58
C LYS A 283 -33.73 2.05 10.05
N GLU A 284 -32.95 1.13 10.60
CA GLU A 284 -32.41 1.25 11.96
C GLU A 284 -31.27 2.26 12.05
N LEU A 285 -30.45 2.40 11.00
CA LEU A 285 -29.31 3.32 10.96
C LEU A 285 -29.72 4.77 10.62
N GLU A 286 -30.81 4.99 9.87
CA GLU A 286 -31.34 6.31 9.53
C GLU A 286 -31.49 7.24 10.76
N PRO A 287 -32.15 6.83 11.87
CA PRO A 287 -32.29 7.71 13.03
C PRO A 287 -30.95 8.02 13.71
N ALA A 288 -30.00 7.08 13.74
CA ALA A 288 -28.66 7.32 14.29
C ALA A 288 -27.86 8.29 13.40
N LEU A 289 -28.03 8.22 12.08
CA LEU A 289 -27.45 9.18 11.13
C LEU A 289 -28.06 10.57 11.28
N ASP A 290 -29.36 10.66 11.50
CA ASP A 290 -30.03 11.94 11.75
C ASP A 290 -29.61 12.55 13.09
N GLU A 291 -29.45 11.74 14.15
CA GLU A 291 -28.88 12.19 15.41
C GLU A 291 -27.44 12.70 15.24
N TYR A 292 -26.61 11.96 14.49
CA TYR A 292 -25.25 12.38 14.17
C TYR A 292 -25.23 13.72 13.41
N ARG A 293 -26.10 13.90 12.42
CA ARG A 293 -26.25 15.16 11.69
C ARG A 293 -26.66 16.30 12.62
N LEU A 294 -27.63 16.06 13.50
CA LEU A 294 -28.07 17.06 14.47
C LEU A 294 -26.93 17.45 15.43
N LEU A 295 -26.18 16.48 15.95
CA LEU A 295 -25.02 16.72 16.81
C LEU A 295 -23.91 17.47 16.07
N GLN A 296 -23.68 17.15 14.80
CA GLN A 296 -22.70 17.85 13.95
C GLN A 296 -23.10 19.32 13.72
N ASP A 297 -24.39 19.60 13.49
CA ASP A 297 -24.91 20.97 13.38
C ASP A 297 -24.80 21.72 14.71
N GLN A 298 -25.09 21.06 15.84
CA GLN A 298 -24.91 21.64 17.18
C GLN A 298 -23.45 21.97 17.46
N LEU A 299 -22.52 21.06 17.13
CA LEU A 299 -21.09 21.29 17.26
C LEU A 299 -20.65 22.47 16.40
N SER A 300 -21.12 22.55 15.15
CA SER A 300 -20.80 23.67 14.24
C SER A 300 -21.28 25.01 14.82
N LYS A 301 -22.49 25.07 15.38
CA LYS A 301 -23.03 26.26 16.07
C LYS A 301 -22.20 26.64 17.30
N VAL A 302 -21.80 25.67 18.11
CA VAL A 302 -20.96 25.91 19.31
C VAL A 302 -19.56 26.38 18.92
N LYS A 303 -18.99 25.83 17.85
CA LYS A 303 -17.69 26.24 17.33
C LYS A 303 -17.72 27.67 16.81
N GLU A 304 -18.78 28.05 16.09
CA GLU A 304 -18.98 29.42 15.62
C GLU A 304 -19.16 30.40 16.78
N SER A 305 -19.98 30.05 17.79
CA SER A 305 -20.15 30.91 18.98
C SER A 305 -18.86 31.05 19.79
N TYR A 306 -18.09 29.97 19.94
CA TYR A 306 -16.76 30.01 20.55
C TYR A 306 -15.79 30.89 19.78
N GLN A 307 -15.76 30.79 18.44
CA GLN A 307 -14.91 31.61 17.59
C GLN A 307 -15.27 33.10 17.68
N ASN A 308 -16.56 33.42 17.73
CA ASN A 308 -17.05 34.79 17.93
C ASN A 308 -16.66 35.34 19.30
N ILE A 309 -16.84 34.57 20.38
CA ILE A 309 -16.43 34.96 21.73
C ILE A 309 -14.91 35.11 21.82
N SER A 310 -14.15 34.17 21.26
CA SER A 310 -12.69 34.21 21.21
C SER A 310 -12.18 35.45 20.46
N GLY A 311 -12.79 35.78 19.32
CA GLY A 311 -12.52 37.03 18.60
C GLY A 311 -12.80 38.27 19.46
N GLY A 312 -13.94 38.30 20.15
CA GLY A 312 -14.29 39.41 21.06
C GLY A 312 -13.39 39.51 22.30
N VAL A 313 -12.82 38.40 22.78
CA VAL A 313 -11.81 38.38 23.85
C VAL A 313 -10.48 38.91 23.31
N MET A 314 -10.07 38.49 22.11
CA MET A 314 -8.85 38.97 21.47
C MET A 314 -8.90 40.48 21.20
N GLU A 315 -10.05 41.00 20.76
CA GLU A 315 -10.25 42.44 20.57
C GLU A 315 -10.18 43.22 21.88
N ARG A 316 -10.84 42.73 22.94
CA ARG A 316 -10.71 43.33 24.29
C ARG A 316 -9.29 43.28 24.81
N ASN A 317 -8.57 42.17 24.62
CA ASN A 317 -7.17 42.05 25.01
C ASN A 317 -6.28 43.02 24.23
N ARG A 318 -6.55 43.21 22.93
CA ARG A 318 -5.87 44.22 22.11
C ARG A 318 -6.16 45.63 22.61
N HIS A 319 -7.41 45.94 22.96
CA HIS A 319 -7.75 47.23 23.57
C HIS A 319 -7.05 47.44 24.91
N LEU A 320 -7.00 46.42 25.76
CA LEU A 320 -6.26 46.48 27.03
C LEU A 320 -4.76 46.73 26.78
N ALA A 321 -4.12 46.01 25.86
CA ALA A 321 -2.72 46.25 25.50
C ALA A 321 -2.49 47.69 25.03
N THR A 322 -3.36 48.22 24.16
CA THR A 322 -3.24 49.62 23.71
C THR A 322 -3.47 50.63 24.84
N LEU A 323 -4.30 50.31 25.84
CA LEU A 323 -4.48 51.15 27.02
C LEU A 323 -3.26 51.07 27.95
N THR A 324 -2.68 49.89 28.12
CA THR A 324 -1.42 49.69 28.84
C THR A 324 -0.29 50.47 28.20
N ASP A 325 -0.11 50.38 26.87
CA ASP A 325 0.90 51.16 26.14
C ASP A 325 0.70 52.67 26.32
N LYS A 326 -0.56 53.14 26.32
CA LYS A 326 -0.88 54.55 26.59
C LYS A 326 -0.54 54.94 28.02
N ILE A 327 -0.81 54.07 29.00
CA ILE A 327 -0.46 54.30 30.40
C ILE A 327 1.06 54.36 30.55
N ASP A 328 1.81 53.42 29.97
CA ASP A 328 3.27 53.41 30.00
C ASP A 328 3.86 54.65 29.31
N GLY A 329 3.27 55.08 28.19
CA GLY A 329 3.63 56.34 27.55
C GLY A 329 3.37 57.58 28.43
N ILE A 330 2.26 57.61 29.18
CA ILE A 330 1.98 58.67 30.16
C ILE A 330 2.96 58.61 31.33
N ILE A 331 3.31 57.42 31.82
CA ILE A 331 4.31 57.22 32.88
C ILE A 331 5.66 57.75 32.40
N GLN A 332 6.10 57.42 31.19
CA GLN A 332 7.34 57.92 30.62
C GLN A 332 7.32 59.44 30.48
N GLN A 333 6.21 60.03 29.98
CA GLN A 333 6.08 61.50 29.93
C GLN A 333 6.08 62.14 31.31
N MET A 334 5.47 61.49 32.31
CA MET A 334 5.46 61.95 33.69
C MET A 334 6.85 61.88 34.31
N GLU A 335 7.62 60.84 34.02
CA GLU A 335 9.00 60.68 34.45
C GLU A 335 9.93 61.67 33.76
N GLU A 336 9.79 61.89 32.45
CA GLU A 336 10.52 62.94 31.70
C GLU A 336 10.20 64.34 32.22
N ARG A 337 8.91 64.62 32.49
CA ARG A 337 8.53 65.89 33.11
C ARG A 337 9.05 66.00 34.53
N GLY A 338 8.97 64.92 35.32
CA GLY A 338 9.50 64.85 36.68
C GLY A 338 11.01 65.08 36.72
N SER A 339 11.76 64.46 35.80
CA SER A 339 13.19 64.67 35.64
C SER A 339 13.47 66.09 35.16
N SER A 340 12.72 66.65 34.21
CA SER A 340 12.90 68.05 33.76
C SER A 340 12.57 69.09 34.84
N MET A 341 11.59 68.80 35.69
CA MET A 341 11.16 69.67 36.79
C MET A 341 12.12 69.59 37.98
N THR A 342 12.72 68.42 38.21
CA THR A 342 13.73 68.19 39.25
C THR A 342 15.13 68.57 38.79
N ASP A 343 15.36 68.62 37.48
CA ASP A 343 16.62 69.03 36.90
C ASP A 343 16.80 70.54 37.07
N GLY A 344 17.48 70.91 38.17
CA GLY A 344 17.91 72.27 38.44
C GLY A 344 19.08 72.73 37.55
N THR A 345 19.62 71.89 36.66
CA THR A 345 20.77 72.23 35.80
C THR A 345 20.53 73.45 34.90
N PRO A 346 19.34 73.66 34.28
CA PRO A 346 19.04 74.89 33.55
C PRO A 346 19.09 76.12 34.45
N LEU A 347 18.58 76.01 35.68
CA LEU A 347 18.59 77.10 36.66
C LEU A 347 20.02 77.42 37.12
N VAL A 348 20.85 76.39 37.33
CA VAL A 348 22.27 76.52 37.67
C VAL A 348 23.06 77.15 36.52
N ASN A 349 22.77 76.78 35.27
CA ASN A 349 23.40 77.36 34.09
C ASN A 349 23.03 78.83 33.90
N ILE A 350 21.74 79.19 34.10
CA ILE A 350 21.30 80.59 34.09
C ILE A 350 22.01 81.37 35.22
N LYS A 351 22.08 80.81 36.44
CA LYS A 351 22.79 81.42 37.56
C LYS A 351 24.28 81.63 37.25
N LYS A 352 24.93 80.67 36.60
CA LYS A 352 26.34 80.75 36.17
C LYS A 352 26.55 81.80 35.09
N ALA A 353 25.64 81.90 34.11
CA ALA A 353 25.65 82.94 33.08
C ALA A 353 25.47 84.34 33.70
N ILE A 354 24.51 84.50 34.62
CA ILE A 354 24.33 85.75 35.38
C ILE A 354 25.59 86.10 36.18
N GLY A 355 26.23 85.11 36.81
CA GLY A 355 27.50 85.30 37.51
C GLY A 355 28.60 85.82 36.59
N LYS A 356 28.72 85.24 35.39
CA LYS A 356 29.71 85.66 34.37
C LYS A 356 29.45 87.10 33.89
N VAL A 357 28.19 87.44 33.62
CA VAL A 357 27.82 88.81 33.23
C VAL A 357 28.15 89.80 34.35
N LYS A 358 27.89 89.45 35.62
CA LYS A 358 28.27 90.30 36.75
C LYS A 358 29.78 90.52 36.85
N THR A 359 30.59 89.47 36.65
CA THR A 359 32.06 89.61 36.66
C THR A 359 32.54 90.48 35.49
N GLU A 360 31.93 90.33 34.31
CA GLU A 360 32.25 91.13 33.14
C GLU A 360 31.89 92.61 33.33
N ILE A 361 30.76 92.91 33.97
CA ILE A 361 30.38 94.29 34.35
C ILE A 361 31.44 94.87 35.29
N THR A 362 31.83 94.16 36.34
CA THR A 362 32.86 94.68 37.26
C THR A 362 34.21 94.88 36.59
N GLU A 363 34.56 94.03 35.62
CA GLU A 363 35.78 94.20 34.84
C GLU A 363 35.70 95.42 33.91
N MET A 364 34.56 95.63 33.25
CA MET A 364 34.31 96.82 32.44
C MET A 364 34.34 98.10 33.29
N ASP A 365 33.75 98.09 34.49
CA ASP A 365 33.78 99.23 35.43
C ASP A 365 35.23 99.60 35.82
N VAL A 366 36.08 98.60 36.11
CA VAL A 366 37.50 98.84 36.40
C VAL A 366 38.23 99.40 35.19
N ARG A 367 37.97 98.88 33.98
CA ARG A 367 38.56 99.41 32.75
C ARG A 367 38.12 100.85 32.48
N ILE A 368 36.84 101.18 32.69
CA ILE A 368 36.31 102.54 32.59
C ILE A 368 37.02 103.45 33.59
N ALA A 369 37.13 103.06 34.85
CA ALA A 369 37.82 103.85 35.87
C ALA A 369 39.30 104.12 35.54
N VAL A 370 40.02 103.13 35.01
CA VAL A 370 41.41 103.31 34.56
C VAL A 370 41.47 104.26 33.35
N LEU A 371 40.58 104.11 32.38
CA LEU A 371 40.49 105.02 31.24
C LEU A 371 40.17 106.46 31.66
N ASP A 372 39.28 106.64 32.64
CA ASP A 372 38.96 107.94 33.22
C ASP A 372 40.18 108.55 33.93
N CYS A 373 40.93 107.77 34.71
CA CYS A 373 42.18 108.23 35.33
C CYS A 373 43.23 108.62 34.28
N VAL A 374 43.38 107.84 33.21
CA VAL A 374 44.31 108.14 32.11
C VAL A 374 43.87 109.40 31.36
N LEU A 375 42.57 109.58 31.09
CA LEU A 375 42.02 110.79 30.49
C LEU A 375 42.25 112.03 31.37
N LEU A 376 42.02 111.90 32.69
CA LEU A 376 42.31 112.96 33.66
C LEU A 376 43.79 113.31 33.66
N GLN A 377 44.69 112.33 33.69
CA GLN A 377 46.12 112.56 33.60
C GLN A 377 46.52 113.23 32.28
N SER A 378 45.92 112.83 31.16
CA SER A 378 46.15 113.48 29.85
C SER A 378 45.68 114.93 29.86
N LYS A 379 44.49 115.22 30.40
CA LYS A 379 43.98 116.59 30.54
C LYS A 379 44.84 117.44 31.48
N MET A 380 45.36 116.87 32.57
CA MET A 380 46.28 117.58 33.47
C MET A 380 47.63 117.85 32.80
N LYS A 381 48.16 116.91 32.01
CA LYS A 381 49.37 117.11 31.19
C LYS A 381 49.16 118.21 30.14
N GLU A 382 48.05 118.19 29.43
CA GLU A 382 47.68 119.22 28.45
C GLU A 382 47.57 120.61 29.11
N LYS A 383 46.93 120.70 30.27
CA LYS A 383 46.87 121.93 31.07
C LYS A 383 48.27 122.39 31.51
N SER A 384 49.14 121.48 31.94
CA SER A 384 50.52 121.80 32.35
C SER A 384 51.37 122.29 31.17
N ILE A 385 51.16 121.71 29.97
CA ILE A 385 51.82 122.15 28.73
C ILE A 385 51.34 123.57 28.36
N LEU A 386 50.02 123.82 28.41
CA LEU A 386 49.45 125.16 28.18
C LEU A 386 49.99 126.20 29.16
N GLU A 387 50.11 125.87 30.45
CA GLU A 387 50.71 126.75 31.46
C GLU A 387 52.20 127.01 31.20
N HIS A 388 52.95 125.99 30.78
CA HIS A 388 54.36 126.14 30.40
C HIS A 388 54.55 126.99 29.12
N ASP A 389 53.67 126.84 28.13
CA ASP A 389 53.70 127.65 26.91
C ASP A 389 53.31 129.11 27.18
N LEU A 390 52.35 129.36 28.09
CA LEU A 390 52.05 130.69 28.62
C LEU A 390 53.27 131.31 29.31
N TYR A 391 53.97 130.56 30.15
CA TYR A 391 55.17 131.04 30.85
C TYR A 391 56.33 131.36 29.89
N LYS A 392 56.49 130.60 28.79
CA LYS A 392 57.44 130.94 27.73
C LYS A 392 57.04 132.22 26.98
N SER A 393 55.75 132.43 26.74
CA SER A 393 55.26 133.66 26.10
C SER A 393 55.44 134.91 26.98
N THR A 394 55.51 134.77 28.30
CA THR A 394 55.71 135.92 29.23
C THR A 394 57.18 136.35 29.36
N LYS A 395 58.15 135.54 28.92
CA LYS A 395 59.59 135.87 28.98
C LYS A 395 60.14 136.61 27.75
N VAL A 396 59.29 136.96 26.78
CA VAL A 396 59.68 137.64 25.52
C VAL A 396 59.22 139.12 25.47
N PHE A 397 58.83 139.71 26.59
CA PHE A 397 58.58 141.16 26.69
C PHE A 397 59.30 141.77 27.89
#